data_AF-A0AAP8E3G3-F1
#
_entry.id   AF-A0AAP8E3G3-F1
#
_cell.length_a   1.000
_cell.length_b   1.000
_cell.length_c   1.000
_cell.angle_alpha   90.00
_cell.angle_beta   90.00
_cell.angle_gamma   90.00
#
_symmetry.space_group_name_H-M   'P 1'
#
loop_
_entity.id
_entity.type
_entity.pdbx_description
1 polymer ?
#
loop_
_entity_poly.entity_id
_entity_poly.type
_entity_poly.pdbx_seq_one_letter_code
_entity_poly.pdbx_strand_id
1 'polypeptide(L)' 'MPVDDFKLSVYGLRHTRASYLIHSGIPVDICAKVLGHTVLQFEKTYRHLLYEREMKVLKRLEKYCERDSFRGN' A
#
# COMPACT_ATOMS: atom_id res chain seq x y z
N MET A 1 -35.96 3.22 11.67
CA MET A 1 -34.62 3.73 12.03
C MET A 1 -33.98 4.25 10.76
N PRO A 2 -33.48 5.49 10.72
CA PRO A 2 -32.75 5.97 9.55
C PRO A 2 -31.43 5.21 9.50
N VAL A 3 -31.19 4.54 8.37
CA VAL A 3 -29.92 3.90 8.06
C VAL A 3 -28.88 5.00 7.92
N ASP A 4 -27.85 4.98 8.76
CA ASP A 4 -26.75 5.93 8.73
C ASP A 4 -26.21 6.01 7.29
N ASP A 5 -26.25 7.21 6.71
CA ASP A 5 -25.61 7.58 5.46
C ASP A 5 -24.22 6.96 5.42
N PHE A 6 -24.09 5.82 4.72
CA PHE A 6 -22.80 5.22 4.43
C PHE A 6 -21.96 6.34 3.85
N LYS A 7 -20.89 6.73 4.56
CA LYS A 7 -19.81 7.59 4.04
C LYS A 7 -19.05 6.89 2.90
N LEU A 8 -19.76 6.26 1.97
CA LEU A 8 -19.36 5.92 0.62
C LEU A 8 -19.20 7.21 -0.21
N SER A 9 -18.56 8.22 0.38
CA SER A 9 -18.12 9.40 -0.34
C SER A 9 -17.10 8.95 -1.37
N VAL A 10 -17.07 9.62 -2.52
CA VAL A 10 -16.03 9.45 -3.56
C VAL A 10 -14.62 9.51 -2.94
N TYR A 11 -14.48 10.23 -1.83
CA TYR A 11 -13.27 10.27 -1.01
C TYR A 11 -12.91 8.91 -0.39
N GLY A 12 -13.86 8.19 0.21
CA GLY A 12 -13.65 6.86 0.77
C GLY A 12 -13.24 5.84 -0.29
N LEU A 13 -13.91 5.84 -1.45
CA LEU A 13 -13.56 4.99 -2.58
C LEU A 13 -12.14 5.28 -3.11
N ARG A 14 -11.75 6.56 -3.18
CA ARG A 14 -10.41 6.99 -3.56
C ARG A 14 -9.35 6.43 -2.60
N HIS A 15 -9.63 6.47 -1.30
CA HIS A 15 -8.77 5.89 -0.27
C HIS A 15 -8.68 4.37 -0.36
N THR A 16 -9.80 3.68 -0.53
CA THR A 16 -9.81 2.22 -0.74
C THR A 16 -8.97 1.83 -1.96
N ARG A 17 -9.11 2.56 -3.08
CA ARG A 17 -8.32 2.34 -4.29
C ARG A 17 -6.83 2.58 -4.06
N ALA A 18 -6.46 3.66 -3.37
CA ALA A 18 -5.06 3.94 -3.04
C ALA A 18 -4.43 2.84 -2.18
N SER A 19 -5.12 2.42 -1.11
CA SER A 19 -4.67 1.32 -0.25
C SER A 19 -4.52 0.01 -1.02
N TYR A 20 -5.46 -0.31 -1.92
CA TYR A 20 -5.39 -1.51 -2.75
C TYR A 20 -4.18 -1.50 -3.69
N LEU A 21 -3.93 -0.38 -4.37
CA LEU A 21 -2.77 -0.23 -5.27
C LEU A 21 -1.45 -0.37 -4.51
N ILE A 22 -1.36 0.27 -3.33
CA ILE A 22 -0.21 0.17 -2.44
C ILE A 22 0.01 -1.29 -2.07
N HIS A 23 -1.02 -2.01 -1.60
CA HIS A 23 -0.89 -3.42 -1.22
C HIS A 23 -0.46 -4.32 -2.39
N SER A 24 -0.87 -3.99 -3.61
CA SER A 24 -0.67 -4.82 -4.80
C SER A 24 0.75 -4.85 -5.34
N GLY A 25 1.65 -3.92 -4.99
CA GLY A 25 3.01 -3.91 -5.57
C GLY A 25 3.34 -2.72 -6.41
N ILE A 26 2.36 -1.86 -6.65
CA ILE A 26 2.48 -0.87 -7.70
C ILE A 26 3.34 0.29 -7.18
N PRO A 27 4.31 0.76 -7.96
CA PRO A 27 5.18 1.85 -7.55
C PRO A 27 4.37 3.15 -7.39
N VAL A 28 4.87 4.03 -6.52
CA VAL A 28 4.16 5.22 -6.03
C VAL A 28 3.84 6.20 -7.16
N ASP A 29 4.72 6.31 -8.14
CA ASP A 29 4.55 7.10 -9.36
C ASP A 29 3.35 6.67 -10.22
N ILE A 30 3.14 5.36 -10.39
CA ILE A 30 1.96 4.82 -11.09
C ILE A 30 0.70 5.03 -10.24
N CYS A 31 0.78 4.80 -8.93
CA CYS A 31 -0.34 5.05 -8.01
C CYS A 31 -0.81 6.51 -8.08
N ALA A 32 0.12 7.45 -8.03
CA ALA A 32 -0.15 8.88 -8.10
C ALA A 32 -0.82 9.28 -9.43
N LYS A 33 -0.33 8.74 -10.56
CA LYS A 33 -0.93 8.93 -11.89
C LYS A 33 -2.38 8.43 -11.94
N VAL A 34 -2.67 7.25 -11.38
CA VAL A 34 -4.01 6.64 -11.37
C VAL A 34 -5.01 7.47 -10.54
N LEU A 35 -4.54 8.16 -9.51
CA LEU A 35 -5.37 8.99 -8.62
C LEU A 35 -5.46 10.45 -9.07
N GLY A 36 -4.69 10.84 -10.09
CA GLY A 36 -4.56 12.23 -10.54
C GLY A 36 -3.93 13.14 -9.49
N HIS A 37 -3.08 12.59 -8.62
CA HIS A 37 -2.36 13.32 -7.57
C HIS A 37 -0.91 13.52 -7.97
N THR A 38 -0.28 14.57 -7.43
CA THR A 38 1.19 14.64 -7.48
C THR A 38 1.78 13.59 -6.55
N VAL A 39 2.96 13.05 -6.91
CA VAL A 39 3.67 12.05 -6.10
C VAL A 39 3.84 12.54 -4.67
N LEU A 40 4.17 13.82 -4.48
CA LEU A 40 4.34 14.43 -3.16
C LEU A 40 3.07 14.42 -2.30
N GLN A 41 1.91 14.69 -2.91
CA GLN A 41 0.62 14.67 -2.20
C GLN A 41 0.25 13.24 -1.79
N PHE A 42 0.42 12.30 -2.72
CA PHE A 42 0.16 10.90 -2.46
C PHE A 42 1.07 10.35 -1.36
N GLU A 43 2.36 10.63 -1.43
CA GLU A 43 3.32 10.20 -0.43
C GLU A 43 3.00 10.80 0.94
N LYS A 44 2.66 12.10 1.03
CA LYS A 44 2.27 12.72 2.32
C LYS A 44 1.06 12.02 2.95
N THR A 45 0.06 11.62 2.15
CA THR A 45 -1.15 10.97 2.66
C THR A 45 -0.91 9.50 3.02
N TYR A 46 -0.12 8.76 2.24
CA TYR A 46 0.03 7.31 2.36
C TYR A 46 1.41 6.82 2.80
N ARG A 47 2.31 7.71 3.23
CA ARG A 47 3.68 7.38 3.68
C ARG A 47 3.72 6.25 4.70
N HIS A 48 2.83 6.28 5.69
CA HIS A 48 2.76 5.25 6.72
C HIS A 48 2.44 3.87 6.13
N LEU A 49 1.49 3.82 5.20
CA LEU A 49 1.07 2.59 4.51
C LEU A 49 2.20 2.01 3.65
N LEU A 50 2.97 2.89 2.97
CA LEU A 50 4.13 2.49 2.18
C LEU A 50 5.22 1.89 3.06
N TYR A 51 5.56 2.56 4.17
CA TYR A 51 6.58 2.10 5.10
C TYR A 51 6.23 0.74 5.75
N GLU A 52 4.99 0.58 6.20
CA GLU A 52 4.52 -0.70 6.76
C GLU A 52 4.63 -1.84 5.75
N ARG A 53 4.35 -1.55 4.49
CA ARG A 53 4.44 -2.53 3.42
C ARG A 53 5.89 -2.89 3.12
N GLU A 54 6.77 -1.92 3.01
CA GLU A 54 8.22 -2.15 2.82
C GLU A 54 8.77 -3.01 3.94
N MET A 55 8.43 -2.71 5.19
CA MET A 55 8.84 -3.52 6.35
C MET A 55 8.33 -4.97 6.28
N LYS A 56 7.08 -5.18 5.84
CA LYS A 56 6.53 -6.53 5.64
C LYS A 56 7.26 -7.28 4.52
N VAL A 57 7.65 -6.60 3.45
CA VAL A 57 8.42 -7.19 2.34
C VAL A 57 9.82 -7.54 2.81
N LEU A 58 10.52 -6.63 3.48
CA LEU A 58 11.86 -6.87 4.04
C LEU A 58 11.87 -8.06 4.99
N LYS A 59 10.94 -8.11 5.94
CA LYS A 59 10.81 -9.23 6.87
C LYS A 59 10.53 -10.56 6.17
N ARG A 60 9.83 -10.53 5.03
CA ARG A 60 9.57 -11.71 4.21
C ARG A 60 10.84 -12.14 3.45
N LEU A 61 11.61 -11.19 2.92
CA LEU A 61 12.89 -11.46 2.25
C LEU A 61 13.93 -12.03 3.21
N GLU A 62 14.02 -11.50 4.43
CA GLU A 62 14.91 -12.00 5.49
C GLU A 62 14.67 -13.49 5.75
N LYS A 63 13.40 -13.90 5.86
CA LYS A 63 13.02 -15.32 6.01
C LYS A 63 13.44 -16.19 4.83
N TYR A 64 13.42 -15.68 3.60
CA TYR A 64 13.87 -16.44 2.44
C TYR A 64 15.39 -16.63 2.46
N CYS A 65 16.15 -15.59 2.82
CA CYS A 65 17.61 -15.66 2.94
C CYS A 65 18.07 -16.68 4.01
N GLU A 66 17.41 -16.71 5.18
CA GLU A 66 17.66 -17.72 6.22
C GLU A 66 17.35 -19.15 5.74
N ARG A 67 16.29 -19.31 4.94
CA ARG A 67 15.88 -20.62 4.39
C ARG A 67 16.83 -21.15 3.34
N ASP A 68 17.37 -20.28 2.49
CA ASP A 68 18.33 -20.67 1.45
C ASP A 68 19.71 -21.02 2.04
N SER A 69 20.07 -20.43 3.19
CA SER A 69 21.32 -20.75 3.91
C SER A 69 21.34 -22.17 4.50
N PHE A 70 20.18 -22.81 4.70
CA PHE A 70 20.07 -24.19 5.22
C PHE A 70 20.02 -25.28 4.12
N ARG A 71 19.88 -24.89 2.85
CA ARG A 71 19.83 -25.82 1.71
C ARG A 71 21.19 -26.03 1.03
N GLY A 72 22.23 -25.35 1.49
CA GLY A 72 23.62 -25.60 1.11
C GLY A 72 24.31 -26.55 2.08
N ASN A 73 23.95 -27.84 2.04
CA ASN A 73 24.74 -28.96 2.56
C ASN A 73 24.39 -30.21 1.75
#